data_AF-A0A447XG22-F1
#
_entry.id   AF-A0A447XG22-F1
#
_cell.length_a   1.000
_cell.length_b   1.000
_cell.length_c   1.000
_cell.angle_alpha   90.00
_cell.angle_beta   90.00
_cell.angle_gamma   90.00
#
_symmetry.space_group_name_H-M   'P 1'
#
loop_
_entity.id
_entity.type
_entity.pdbx_description
1 polymer ?
#
loop_
_entity_poly.entity_id
_entity_poly.type
_entity_poly.pdbx_seq_one_letter_code
_entity_poly.pdbx_strand_id
1 'polypeptide(L)'
;MPILNWQFKAIVDSRVINSGQVCNCAERVYVQKGIYDQFVNRLGEAMQAVQFGNPAERNDIAMGPLINASALERVEQKWRAQ
;
A
#
# COMPACT_ATOMS: atom_id res chain seq x y z
N MET A 1 -14.88 10.25 -15.76
CA MET A 1 -15.20 10.24 -14.31
C MET A 1 -13.91 10.40 -13.48
N PRO A 2 -13.38 11.62 -13.30
CA PRO A 2 -12.07 11.82 -12.63
C PRO A 2 -12.12 11.73 -11.09
N ILE A 3 -13.29 11.92 -10.49
CA ILE A 3 -13.44 12.10 -9.04
C ILE A 3 -13.58 10.76 -8.28
N LEU A 4 -13.78 9.63 -8.96
CA LEU A 4 -13.98 8.32 -8.28
C LEU A 4 -12.69 7.53 -8.00
N ASN A 5 -11.52 7.96 -8.51
CA ASN A 5 -10.26 7.20 -8.40
C ASN A 5 -9.24 7.79 -7.43
N TRP A 6 -9.38 9.06 -7.03
CA TRP A 6 -8.41 9.72 -6.15
C TRP A 6 -8.33 9.05 -4.78
N GLN A 7 -9.44 8.52 -4.27
CA GLN A 7 -9.48 7.83 -2.97
C GLN A 7 -8.56 6.60 -2.94
N PHE A 8 -8.57 5.78 -4.01
CA PHE A 8 -7.73 4.59 -4.09
C PHE A 8 -6.27 5.00 -4.24
N LYS A 9 -5.98 5.99 -5.08
CA LYS A 9 -4.63 6.54 -5.21
C LYS A 9 -4.10 7.06 -3.87
N ALA A 10 -4.89 7.85 -3.14
CA ALA A 10 -4.48 8.41 -1.85
C ALA A 10 -4.19 7.31 -0.82
N ILE A 11 -5.03 6.27 -0.76
CA ILE A 11 -4.81 5.12 0.13
C ILE A 11 -3.53 4.38 -0.26
N VAL A 12 -3.36 4.06 -1.55
CA VAL A 12 -2.17 3.38 -2.07
C VAL A 12 -0.93 4.18 -1.72
N ASP A 13 -0.86 5.46 -2.11
CA ASP A 13 0.29 6.33 -1.85
C ASP A 13 0.61 6.40 -0.35
N SER A 14 -0.40 6.60 0.51
CA SER A 14 -0.23 6.67 1.96
C SER A 14 0.23 5.35 2.60
N ARG A 15 0.01 4.21 1.94
CA ARG A 15 0.42 2.89 2.42
C ARG A 15 1.80 2.50 1.90
N VAL A 16 2.13 2.85 0.66
CA VAL A 16 3.34 2.34 -0.03
C VAL A 16 4.51 3.31 -0.01
N ILE A 17 4.29 4.60 0.27
CA ILE A 17 5.37 5.59 0.36
C ILE A 17 6.44 5.14 1.35
N ASN A 18 7.71 5.26 0.93
CA ASN A 18 8.87 4.77 1.68
C ASN A 18 8.74 3.29 2.11
N SER A 19 8.06 2.49 1.30
CA SER A 19 7.73 1.09 1.60
C SER A 19 6.94 0.90 2.90
N GLY A 20 6.07 1.86 3.22
CA GLY A 20 5.25 1.86 4.44
C GLY A 20 6.02 2.25 5.70
N GLN A 21 7.22 2.82 5.56
CA GLN A 21 8.11 3.18 6.67
C GLN A 21 8.03 4.69 6.96
N VAL A 22 6.81 5.22 7.02
CA VAL A 22 6.53 6.58 7.48
C VAL A 22 5.59 6.52 8.68
N CYS A 23 5.80 7.37 9.68
CA CYS A 23 5.06 7.33 10.94
C CYS A 23 3.54 7.54 10.78
N ASN A 24 3.11 8.19 9.70
CA ASN A 24 1.71 8.47 9.39
C ASN A 24 1.16 7.61 8.23
N CYS A 25 1.86 6.53 7.84
CA CYS A 25 1.35 5.61 6.82
C CYS A 25 0.00 5.03 7.25
N ALA A 26 -0.86 4.77 6.26
CA ALA A 26 -2.14 4.12 6.52
C ALA A 26 -1.91 2.66 6.99
N GLU A 27 -2.23 2.37 8.25
CA GLU A 27 -2.22 1.00 8.80
C GLU A 27 -3.61 0.38 8.82
N ARG A 28 -4.67 1.20 8.78
CA ARG A 28 -6.07 0.76 8.84
C ARG A 28 -6.92 1.60 7.90
N VAL A 29 -7.75 0.94 7.11
CA VAL A 29 -8.74 1.60 6.24
C VAL A 29 -10.12 1.13 6.69
N TYR A 30 -10.95 2.07 7.16
CA TYR A 30 -12.32 1.78 7.58
C TYR A 30 -13.27 2.06 6.41
N VAL A 31 -14.12 1.09 6.10
CA VAL A 31 -15.00 1.14 4.93
C VAL A 31 -16.44 0.91 5.37
N GLN A 32 -17.37 1.69 4.83
CA GLN A 32 -18.79 1.51 5.12
C GLN A 32 -19.28 0.16 4.58
N LYS A 33 -20.03 -0.58 5.41
CA LYS A 33 -20.50 -1.95 5.11
C LYS A 33 -21.15 -2.10 3.73
N GLY A 34 -21.96 -1.13 3.30
CA GLY A 34 -22.69 -1.19 2.02
C GLY A 34 -21.82 -1.17 0.77
N ILE A 35 -20.55 -0.77 0.88
CA ILE A 35 -19.60 -0.70 -0.25
C ILE A 35 -18.36 -1.57 -0.05
N TYR A 36 -18.32 -2.38 1.01
CA TYR A 36 -17.10 -3.08 1.45
C TYR A 36 -16.47 -3.93 0.33
N ASP A 37 -17.24 -4.86 -0.25
CA ASP A 37 -16.71 -5.79 -1.25
C ASP A 37 -16.21 -5.08 -2.51
N GLN A 38 -17.00 -4.13 -3.02
CA GLN A 38 -16.62 -3.33 -4.19
C GLN A 38 -15.37 -2.51 -3.90
N PHE A 39 -15.26 -1.92 -2.71
CA PHE A 39 -14.13 -1.10 -2.32
C PHE A 39 -12.85 -1.94 -2.18
N VAL A 40 -12.92 -3.10 -1.51
CA VAL A 40 -11.77 -3.99 -1.33
C VAL A 40 -11.26 -4.50 -2.66
N ASN A 41 -12.15 -4.90 -3.58
CA ASN A 41 -11.75 -5.36 -4.91
C ASN A 41 -11.01 -4.27 -5.68
N ARG A 42 -11.56 -3.04 -5.74
CA ARG A 42 -10.93 -1.92 -6.44
C ARG A 42 -9.63 -1.45 -5.78
N LEU A 43 -9.55 -1.50 -4.46
CA LEU A 43 -8.30 -1.21 -3.74
C LEU A 43 -7.24 -2.29 -4.03
N GLY A 44 -7.63 -3.55 -4.10
CA GLY A 44 -6.77 -4.66 -4.48
C GLY A 44 -6.19 -4.48 -5.88
N GLU A 45 -7.02 -4.16 -6.87
CA GLU A 45 -6.59 -3.83 -8.24
C GLU A 45 -5.59 -2.67 -8.26
N ALA A 46 -5.85 -1.60 -7.48
CA ALA A 46 -4.95 -0.45 -7.40
C ALA A 46 -3.61 -0.80 -6.74
N MET A 47 -3.61 -1.65 -5.70
CA MET A 47 -2.40 -2.14 -5.04
C MET A 47 -1.58 -3.06 -5.94
N GLN A 48 -2.23 -3.91 -6.76
CA GLN A 48 -1.54 -4.79 -7.71
C GLN A 48 -0.77 -4.03 -8.79
N ALA A 49 -1.19 -2.80 -9.11
CA ALA A 49 -0.51 -1.96 -10.09
C ALA A 49 0.80 -1.32 -9.56
N VAL A 50 1.06 -1.38 -8.26
CA VAL A 50 2.24 -0.77 -7.62
C VAL A 50 3.51 -1.46 -8.09
N GLN A 51 4.41 -0.68 -8.70
CA GLN A 51 5.73 -1.16 -9.11
C GLN A 51 6.69 -1.15 -7.92
N PHE A 52 7.38 -2.27 -7.70
CA PHE A 52 8.41 -2.41 -6.68
C PHE A 52 9.74 -2.85 -7.29
N GLY A 53 10.86 -2.46 -6.67
CA GLY A 53 12.19 -2.76 -7.19
C GLY A 53 13.27 -1.79 -6.70
N ASN A 54 14.35 -1.65 -7.46
CA ASN A 54 15.43 -0.72 -7.15
C ASN A 54 15.13 0.68 -7.74
N PRO A 55 14.81 1.70 -6.91
CA PRO A 55 14.51 3.04 -7.41
C PRO A 55 15.73 3.76 -8.03
N ALA A 56 16.96 3.25 -7.84
CA ALA A 56 18.14 3.79 -8.51
C ALA A 56 18.23 3.38 -10.00
N GLU A 57 17.50 2.33 -10.43
CA GLU A 57 17.52 1.81 -11.80
C GLU A 57 16.34 2.30 -12.65
N ARG A 58 15.22 2.63 -12.01
CA ARG A 58 13.95 2.94 -12.65
C ARG A 58 13.21 4.04 -11.89
N ASN A 59 12.67 5.01 -12.63
CA ASN A 59 11.94 6.15 -12.05
C ASN A 59 10.46 5.86 -11.73
N ASP A 60 9.92 4.73 -12.19
CA ASP A 60 8.52 4.34 -11.98
C ASP A 60 8.34 3.40 -10.77
N ILE A 61 9.40 3.16 -9.98
CA ILE A 61 9.35 2.34 -8.78
C ILE A 61 8.72 3.13 -7.63
N ALA A 62 7.53 2.70 -7.19
CA ALA A 62 6.81 3.29 -6.08
C ALA A 62 7.21 2.70 -4.72
N MET A 63 7.72 1.46 -4.70
CA MET A 63 8.08 0.75 -3.47
C MET A 63 9.50 0.16 -3.56
N GLY A 64 10.39 0.62 -2.69
CA GLY A 64 11.76 0.12 -2.55
C GLY A 64 11.87 -1.00 -1.51
N PRO A 65 13.09 -1.39 -1.11
CA PRO A 65 13.29 -2.34 -0.03
C PRO A 65 12.88 -1.76 1.34
N LEU A 66 12.65 -2.65 2.31
CA LEU A 66 12.63 -2.27 3.72
C LEU A 66 14.04 -1.91 4.19
N ILE A 67 14.12 -1.15 5.29
CA ILE A 67 15.40 -0.60 5.77
C ILE A 67 16.40 -1.68 6.22
N ASN A 68 15.92 -2.80 6.77
CA ASN A 68 16.75 -3.91 7.24
C ASN A 68 15.93 -5.20 7.41
N ALA A 69 16.62 -6.31 7.71
CA ALA A 69 16.02 -7.63 7.91
C ALA A 69 15.04 -7.69 9.09
N SER A 70 15.33 -6.99 10.20
CA SER A 70 14.42 -6.95 11.37
C SER A 70 13.08 -6.29 11.03
N ALA A 71 13.08 -5.26 10.17
CA ALA A 71 11.85 -4.65 9.67
C ALA A 71 11.03 -5.63 8.83
N LEU A 72 11.68 -6.45 8.00
CA LEU A 72 11.04 -7.51 7.23
C LEU A 72 10.39 -8.55 8.15
N GLU A 73 11.13 -9.08 9.13
CA GLU A 73 10.61 -10.04 10.11
C GLU A 73 9.35 -9.51 10.81
N ARG A 74 9.36 -8.24 11.22
CA ARG A 74 8.21 -7.61 11.88
C ARG A 74 6.98 -7.53 10.95
N VAL A 75 7.18 -7.26 9.67
CA VAL A 75 6.08 -7.26 8.68
C VAL A 75 5.54 -8.67 8.47
N GLU A 76 6.42 -9.67 8.32
CA GLU A 76 6.02 -11.07 8.19
C GLU A 76 5.25 -11.58 9.41
N GLN A 77 5.68 -11.20 10.62
CA GLN A 77 4.97 -11.53 11.85
C GLN A 77 3.54 -10.96 11.87
N LYS A 78 3.36 -9.70 11.47
CA LYS A 78 2.03 -9.07 11.39
C LYS A 78 1.14 -9.76 10.37
N TRP A 79 1.69 -10.17 9.23
CA TRP A 79 0.96 -10.88 8.19
C TRP A 79 0.49 -12.27 8.66
N ARG A 80 1.38 -13.03 9.32
CA ARG A 80 1.07 -14.38 9.84
C ARG A 80 0.13 -14.39 11.05
N ALA A 81 -0.02 -13.26 11.74
CA ALA A 81 -0.86 -13.13 12.93
C ALA A 81 -2.32 -12.73 12.63
N GLN A 82 -2.67 -12.52 11.36
CA GLN A 82 -4.05 -12.35 10.88
C GLN A 82 -4.65 -13.69 10.48
#